data_AF-A0A512BI82-F1
#
_entry.id   AF-A0A512BI82-F1
#
_cell.length_a   1.000
_cell.length_b   1.000
_cell.length_c   1.000
_cell.angle_alpha   90.00
_cell.angle_beta   90.00
_cell.angle_gamma   90.00
#
_symmetry.space_group_name_H-M   'P 1'
#
loop_
_entity.id
_entity.type
_entity.pdbx_description
1 polymer ?
#
loop_
_entity_poly.entity_id
_entity_poly.type
_entity_poly.pdbx_seq_one_letter_code
_entity_poly.pdbx_strand_id
1 'polypeptide(L)'
;MPRNFTDYDIEQMEEKESKFFQESLYNNFLKRGNNGKYAMSVSIQPYTNTLAMLQKNSITIRDSWSKDDKELASILGVDAVVRTSIQKERFMSDVASAGIDAGKKILDAVLKKPVVLPGVTNKTNDIRATCSILSNGEALWNDSYTRESNYSFTANEIIEQITDNFAKHFPYKRKA
;
A
#
# COMPACT_ATOMS: atom_id res chain seq x y z
N MET A 1 -23.53 14.42 3.99
CA MET A 1 -22.92 13.28 3.25
C MET A 1 -22.62 13.74 1.83
N PRO A 2 -21.38 13.66 1.32
CA PRO A 2 -21.17 13.67 -0.12
C PRO A 2 -21.76 12.36 -0.67
N ARG A 3 -22.84 12.46 -1.45
CA ARG A 3 -23.78 11.37 -1.81
C ARG A 3 -23.35 10.49 -3.00
N ASN A 4 -22.07 10.28 -3.28
CA ASN A 4 -21.67 9.81 -4.62
C ASN A 4 -20.87 8.50 -4.72
N PHE A 5 -20.55 7.80 -3.63
CA PHE A 5 -19.85 6.51 -3.70
C PHE A 5 -20.65 5.42 -2.98
N THR A 6 -20.77 4.27 -3.64
CA THR A 6 -21.24 3.03 -3.02
C THR A 6 -20.10 2.34 -2.29
N ASP A 7 -20.41 1.44 -1.35
CA ASP A 7 -19.39 0.65 -0.65
C ASP A 7 -18.54 -0.18 -1.63
N TYR A 8 -19.15 -0.62 -2.74
CA TYR A 8 -18.46 -1.28 -3.84
C TYR A 8 -17.42 -0.37 -4.50
N ASP A 9 -17.76 0.89 -4.76
CA ASP A 9 -16.82 1.84 -5.36
C ASP A 9 -15.63 2.09 -4.44
N ILE A 10 -15.87 2.20 -3.14
CA ILE A 10 -14.84 2.36 -2.11
C ILE A 10 -13.91 1.16 -2.10
N GLU A 11 -14.45 -0.06 -2.08
CA GLU A 11 -13.67 -1.30 -2.11
C GLU A 11 -12.78 -1.40 -3.36
N GLN A 12 -13.32 -1.05 -4.53
CA GLN A 12 -12.56 -1.06 -5.78
C GLN A 12 -11.43 -0.02 -5.78
N MET A 13 -11.62 1.13 -5.13
CA MET A 13 -10.56 2.14 -4.97
C MET A 13 -9.46 1.65 -4.02
N GLU A 14 -9.82 1.09 -2.86
CA GLU A 14 -8.88 0.54 -1.90
C GLU A 14 -8.03 -0.58 -2.48
N GLU A 15 -8.64 -1.48 -3.27
CA GLU A 15 -7.92 -2.59 -3.88
C GLU A 15 -6.90 -2.11 -4.92
N LYS A 16 -7.27 -1.10 -5.74
CA LYS A 16 -6.35 -0.51 -6.72
C LYS A 16 -5.19 0.19 -6.04
N GLU A 17 -5.48 1.01 -5.05
CA GLU A 17 -4.46 1.69 -4.28
C GLU A 17 -3.52 0.70 -3.58
N SER A 18 -4.06 -0.40 -3.05
CA SER A 18 -3.26 -1.48 -2.47
C SER A 18 -2.30 -2.11 -3.48
N LYS A 19 -2.71 -2.26 -4.75
CA LYS A 19 -1.83 -2.76 -5.83
C LYS A 19 -0.73 -1.76 -6.16
N PHE A 20 -1.05 -0.46 -6.27
CA PHE A 20 -0.06 0.59 -6.47
C PHE A 20 0.96 0.66 -5.32
N PHE A 21 0.52 0.54 -4.07
CA PHE A 21 1.42 0.48 -2.93
C PHE A 21 2.38 -0.70 -3.00
N GLN A 22 1.90 -1.89 -3.36
CA GLN A 22 2.75 -3.08 -3.50
C GLN A 22 3.80 -2.89 -4.60
N GLU A 23 3.39 -2.34 -5.74
CA GLU A 23 4.28 -2.02 -6.86
C GLU A 23 5.35 -0.98 -6.46
N SER A 24 4.94 0.17 -5.92
CA SER A 24 5.85 1.23 -5.49
C SER A 24 6.81 0.75 -4.40
N LEU A 25 6.32 -0.04 -3.44
CA LEU A 25 7.15 -0.60 -2.37
C LEU A 25 8.21 -1.57 -2.90
N TYR A 26 7.81 -2.49 -3.78
CA TYR A 26 8.75 -3.41 -4.44
C TYR A 26 9.84 -2.64 -5.21
N ASN A 27 9.43 -1.68 -6.04
CA ASN A 27 10.36 -0.88 -6.83
C ASN A 27 11.33 -0.07 -5.94
N ASN A 28 10.83 0.52 -4.86
CA ASN A 28 11.66 1.28 -3.93
C ASN A 28 12.61 0.39 -3.13
N PHE A 29 12.19 -0.81 -2.73
CA PHE A 29 13.11 -1.77 -2.13
C PHE A 29 14.26 -2.14 -3.05
N LEU A 30 13.99 -2.43 -4.33
CA LEU A 30 15.05 -2.72 -5.29
C LEU A 30 15.97 -1.51 -5.52
N LYS A 31 15.40 -0.33 -5.73
CA LYS A 31 16.14 0.94 -5.95
C LYS A 31 17.06 1.29 -4.77
N ARG A 32 16.59 1.09 -3.53
CA ARG A 32 17.34 1.42 -2.31
C ARG A 32 18.27 0.29 -1.85
N GLY A 33 17.89 -0.95 -2.09
CA GLY A 33 18.60 -2.14 -1.65
C GLY A 33 19.71 -2.58 -2.61
N ASN A 34 19.54 -2.39 -3.92
CA ASN A 34 20.50 -2.77 -4.96
C ASN A 34 20.95 -1.53 -5.75
N ASN A 35 21.99 -0.85 -5.28
CA ASN A 35 22.62 0.27 -5.97
C ASN A 35 24.14 0.22 -5.78
N GLY A 36 24.87 1.15 -6.38
CA GLY A 36 26.34 1.16 -6.29
C GLY A 36 26.92 1.25 -4.86
N LYS A 37 26.10 1.56 -3.85
CA LYS A 37 26.52 1.63 -2.44
C LYS A 37 26.00 0.47 -1.59
N TYR A 38 24.91 -0.19 -2.00
CA TYR A 38 24.21 -1.19 -1.19
C TYR A 38 23.82 -2.42 -2.00
N ALA A 39 23.88 -3.58 -1.36
CA ALA A 39 23.34 -4.84 -1.87
C ALA A 39 22.35 -5.46 -0.87
N MET A 40 21.26 -6.03 -1.38
CA MET A 40 20.29 -6.74 -0.56
C MET A 40 20.83 -8.10 -0.12
N SER A 41 20.65 -8.44 1.16
CA SER A 41 20.97 -9.78 1.69
C SER A 41 19.82 -10.77 1.60
N VAL A 42 18.66 -10.32 1.09
CA VAL A 42 17.45 -11.12 0.92
C VAL A 42 16.92 -10.94 -0.50
N SER A 43 16.17 -11.93 -0.99
CA SER A 43 15.38 -11.77 -2.20
C SER A 43 14.01 -11.23 -1.85
N ILE A 44 13.42 -10.40 -2.72
CA ILE A 44 12.06 -9.89 -2.55
C ILE A 44 11.22 -10.47 -3.68
N GLN A 45 10.13 -11.15 -3.32
CA GLN A 45 9.17 -11.67 -4.29
C GLN A 45 8.52 -10.49 -5.05
N PRO A 46 8.47 -10.52 -6.39
CA PRO A 46 7.73 -9.52 -7.17
C PRO A 46 6.26 -9.49 -6.79
N TYR A 47 5.68 -8.29 -6.69
CA TYR A 47 4.27 -8.12 -6.32
C TYR A 47 3.31 -8.87 -7.27
N THR A 48 3.67 -8.99 -8.56
CA THR A 48 2.90 -9.76 -9.55
C THR A 48 2.83 -11.24 -9.22
N ASN A 49 3.92 -11.83 -8.71
CA ASN A 49 3.96 -13.23 -8.28
C ASN A 49 3.11 -13.42 -7.03
N THR A 50 3.20 -12.50 -6.06
CA THR A 50 2.36 -12.52 -4.86
C THR A 50 0.88 -12.50 -5.23
N LEU A 51 0.45 -11.55 -6.08
CA LEU A 51 -0.93 -11.44 -6.53
C LEU A 51 -1.39 -12.70 -7.28
N ALA A 52 -0.56 -13.26 -8.16
CA ALA A 52 -0.87 -14.49 -8.87
C ALA A 52 -1.05 -15.70 -7.92
N MET A 53 -0.21 -15.80 -6.88
CA MET A 53 -0.31 -16.86 -5.88
C MET A 53 -1.56 -16.70 -5.00
N LEU A 54 -1.90 -15.48 -4.59
CA LEU A 54 -3.16 -15.21 -3.88
C LEU A 54 -4.37 -15.61 -4.73
N GLN A 55 -4.39 -15.18 -6.00
CA GLN A 55 -5.48 -15.51 -6.93
C GLN A 55 -5.60 -17.03 -7.16
N LYS A 56 -4.48 -17.74 -7.33
CA LYS A 56 -4.45 -19.20 -7.50
C LYS A 56 -5.07 -19.95 -6.30
N ASN A 57 -4.95 -19.38 -5.10
CA ASN A 57 -5.52 -19.94 -3.87
C ASN A 57 -6.90 -19.35 -3.53
N SER A 58 -7.52 -18.60 -4.45
CA SER A 58 -8.81 -17.94 -4.24
C SER A 58 -8.83 -17.00 -3.03
N ILE A 59 -7.72 -16.31 -2.77
CA ILE A 59 -7.56 -15.33 -1.70
C ILE A 59 -7.56 -13.93 -2.32
N THR A 60 -8.46 -13.07 -1.89
CA THR A 60 -8.43 -11.66 -2.28
C THR A 60 -7.38 -10.89 -1.48
N ILE A 61 -7.00 -9.70 -1.93
CA ILE A 61 -6.09 -8.82 -1.18
C ILE A 61 -6.68 -8.53 0.21
N ARG A 62 -7.99 -8.32 0.30
CA ARG A 62 -8.70 -8.07 1.56
C ARG A 62 -8.67 -9.30 2.47
N ASP A 63 -8.96 -10.50 1.95
CA ASP A 63 -8.94 -11.73 2.74
C ASP A 63 -7.55 -12.03 3.31
N SER A 64 -6.49 -11.69 2.56
CA SER A 64 -5.10 -11.92 2.99
C SER A 64 -4.75 -11.24 4.32
N TRP A 65 -5.43 -10.16 4.70
CA TRP A 65 -5.22 -9.47 5.98
C TRP A 65 -5.66 -10.28 7.18
N SER A 66 -6.66 -11.14 7.01
CA SER A 66 -7.20 -11.98 8.08
C SER A 66 -6.43 -13.29 8.27
N LYS A 67 -5.51 -13.62 7.34
CA LYS A 67 -4.71 -14.83 7.43
C LYS A 67 -3.60 -14.70 8.44
N ASP A 68 -3.24 -15.82 9.03
CA ASP A 68 -2.03 -15.95 9.84
C ASP A 68 -0.79 -15.74 8.96
N ASP A 69 0.26 -15.12 9.48
CA ASP A 69 1.46 -14.79 8.70
C ASP A 69 2.25 -16.05 8.31
N LYS A 70 2.26 -17.10 9.14
CA LYS A 70 2.85 -18.40 8.80
C LYS A 70 2.07 -19.10 7.70
N GLU A 71 0.74 -19.10 7.80
CA GLU A 71 -0.12 -19.65 6.75
C GLU A 71 0.11 -18.91 5.42
N LEU A 72 0.09 -17.57 5.46
CA LEU A 72 0.28 -16.74 4.29
C LEU A 72 1.69 -16.90 3.68
N ALA A 73 2.73 -16.98 4.50
CA ALA A 73 4.10 -17.25 4.06
C ALA A 73 4.19 -18.60 3.33
N SER A 74 3.54 -19.65 3.86
CA SER A 74 3.48 -20.97 3.23
C SER A 74 2.76 -20.95 1.88
N ILE A 75 1.66 -20.19 1.76
CA ILE A 75 0.89 -20.06 0.51
C ILE A 75 1.72 -19.33 -0.55
N LEU A 76 2.44 -18.29 -0.14
CA LEU A 76 3.25 -17.46 -1.02
C LEU A 76 4.65 -18.06 -1.31
N GLY A 77 5.05 -19.12 -0.61
CA GLY A 77 6.37 -19.74 -0.75
C GLY A 77 7.52 -18.82 -0.35
N VAL A 78 7.34 -18.04 0.72
CA VAL A 78 8.33 -17.08 1.25
C VAL A 78 8.63 -17.37 2.72
N ASP A 79 9.78 -16.91 3.21
CA ASP A 79 10.19 -17.09 4.62
C ASP A 79 9.51 -16.10 5.58
N ALA A 80 9.13 -14.93 5.06
CA ALA A 80 8.51 -13.84 5.81
C ALA A 80 7.60 -13.02 4.90
N VAL A 81 6.57 -12.40 5.49
CA VAL A 81 5.60 -11.56 4.78
C VAL A 81 5.80 -10.10 5.15
N VAL A 82 5.80 -9.23 4.15
CA VAL A 82 5.74 -7.77 4.36
C VAL A 82 4.27 -7.35 4.43
N ARG A 83 3.86 -6.71 5.52
CA ARG A 83 2.52 -6.10 5.65
C ARG A 83 2.64 -4.60 5.79
N THR A 84 1.89 -3.89 4.96
CA THR A 84 1.84 -2.42 4.96
C THR A 84 0.41 -1.96 5.17
N SER A 85 0.16 -1.24 6.26
CA SER A 85 -1.16 -0.70 6.60
C SER A 85 -1.14 0.82 6.53
N ILE A 86 -2.17 1.40 5.91
CA ILE A 86 -2.26 2.83 5.66
C ILE A 86 -3.64 3.31 6.06
N GLN A 87 -3.66 4.21 7.03
CA GLN A 87 -4.85 4.85 7.54
C GLN A 87 -4.84 6.29 7.07
N LYS A 88 -5.91 6.68 6.40
CA LYS A 88 -6.11 8.02 5.90
C LYS A 88 -7.58 8.39 5.94
N GLU A 89 -7.84 9.68 6.08
CA GLU A 89 -9.20 10.19 6.22
C GLU A 89 -9.88 10.51 4.87
N ARG A 90 -9.11 10.44 3.75
CA ARG A 90 -9.53 10.90 2.42
C ARG A 90 -8.97 10.02 1.31
N PHE A 91 -9.79 9.71 0.30
CA PHE A 91 -9.30 9.08 -0.93
C PHE A 91 -8.56 10.10 -1.78
N MET A 92 -7.45 9.67 -2.37
CA MET A 92 -6.64 10.52 -3.23
C MET A 92 -7.18 10.37 -4.66
N SER A 93 -7.48 11.50 -5.32
CA SER A 93 -8.22 11.54 -6.59
C SER A 93 -7.56 10.69 -7.68
N ASP A 94 -6.25 10.81 -7.87
CA ASP A 94 -5.64 10.42 -9.15
C ASP A 94 -5.60 8.90 -9.37
N VAL A 95 -5.41 8.13 -8.29
CA VAL A 95 -5.45 6.65 -8.31
C VAL A 95 -6.86 6.13 -8.57
N ALA A 96 -7.89 6.84 -8.09
CA ALA A 96 -9.29 6.49 -8.36
C ALA A 96 -9.68 6.75 -9.82
N SER A 97 -9.13 7.78 -10.47
CA SER A 97 -9.42 8.07 -11.89
C SER A 97 -8.77 7.11 -12.88
N ALA A 98 -7.64 6.48 -12.53
CA ALA A 98 -6.80 5.75 -13.47
C ALA A 98 -7.34 4.36 -13.89
N GLY A 99 -8.46 3.89 -13.35
CA GLY A 99 -8.87 2.51 -13.65
C GLY A 99 -10.33 2.14 -13.47
N ILE A 100 -11.28 3.07 -13.44
CA ILE A 100 -12.68 2.73 -13.18
C ILE A 100 -13.55 2.84 -14.45
N ASP A 101 -13.91 1.69 -15.03
CA ASP A 101 -15.05 1.52 -15.96
C ASP A 101 -16.42 1.56 -15.24
N ALA A 102 -16.43 1.69 -13.91
CA ALA A 102 -17.65 1.84 -13.14
C ALA A 102 -18.19 3.29 -13.25
N GLY A 103 -18.90 3.56 -14.36
CA GLY A 103 -19.87 4.64 -14.47
C GLY A 103 -19.31 6.07 -14.51
N LYS A 104 -19.82 6.86 -15.46
CA LYS A 104 -19.53 8.29 -15.68
C LYS A 104 -19.59 9.20 -14.43
N LYS A 105 -20.14 8.74 -13.31
CA LYS A 105 -20.26 9.48 -12.04
C LYS A 105 -18.96 9.55 -11.22
N ILE A 106 -18.06 8.57 -11.37
CA ILE A 106 -16.82 8.51 -10.60
C ILE A 106 -15.79 9.51 -11.14
N LEU A 107 -15.72 9.67 -12.46
CA LEU A 107 -14.79 10.60 -13.11
C LEU A 107 -15.02 12.06 -12.67
N ASP A 108 -16.28 12.49 -12.55
CA ASP A 108 -16.63 13.86 -12.16
C ASP A 108 -16.35 14.17 -10.67
N ALA A 109 -16.44 13.16 -9.79
CA ALA A 109 -16.17 13.31 -8.37
C ALA A 109 -14.66 13.35 -8.07
N VAL A 110 -13.89 12.56 -8.82
CA VAL A 110 -12.44 12.45 -8.70
C VAL A 110 -11.71 13.69 -9.26
N LEU A 111 -12.17 14.24 -10.39
CA LEU A 111 -11.49 15.34 -11.07
C LEU A 111 -11.64 16.72 -10.40
N LYS A 112 -12.60 16.90 -9.48
CA LYS A 112 -12.97 18.25 -9.00
C LYS A 112 -12.65 18.53 -7.54
N LYS A 113 -12.67 17.54 -6.62
CA LYS A 113 -12.34 17.73 -5.20
C LYS A 113 -11.89 16.42 -4.51
N PRO A 114 -10.93 16.46 -3.57
CA PRO A 114 -10.60 15.29 -2.75
C PRO A 114 -11.82 14.83 -1.94
N VAL A 115 -12.06 13.52 -1.92
CA VAL A 115 -13.23 12.90 -1.31
C VAL A 115 -12.95 12.65 0.18
N VAL A 116 -13.75 13.27 1.05
CA VAL A 116 -13.64 13.14 2.51
C VAL A 116 -14.59 12.07 3.02
N LEU A 117 -14.09 11.14 3.84
CA LEU A 117 -14.91 10.10 4.47
C LEU A 117 -15.91 10.70 5.48
N PRO A 118 -17.12 10.11 5.63
CA PRO A 118 -18.08 10.56 6.63
C PRO A 118 -17.51 10.42 8.06
N GLY A 119 -17.62 11.48 8.89
CA GLY A 119 -17.22 11.44 10.32
C GLY A 119 -15.83 12.01 10.64
N VAL A 120 -15.12 12.56 9.66
CA VAL A 120 -13.77 13.11 9.84
C VAL A 120 -13.80 14.55 10.39
N THR A 121 -13.19 14.76 11.56
CA THR A 121 -13.02 16.08 12.21
C THR A 121 -11.63 16.64 11.92
N ASN A 122 -11.53 17.89 11.45
CA ASN A 122 -10.26 18.46 10.94
C ASN A 122 -9.12 18.59 11.97
N LYS A 123 -7.90 18.28 11.49
CA LYS A 123 -6.54 18.54 11.99
C LYS A 123 -6.00 17.59 13.07
N THR A 124 -5.19 16.62 12.60
CA THR A 124 -3.80 16.34 13.01
C THR A 124 -3.43 14.91 12.56
N ASN A 125 -2.45 14.78 11.67
CA ASN A 125 -1.94 13.53 11.07
C ASN A 125 -2.94 12.74 10.19
N ASP A 126 -3.34 13.34 9.07
CA ASP A 126 -4.29 12.79 8.10
C ASP A 126 -3.83 11.49 7.39
N ILE A 127 -2.54 11.12 7.47
CA ILE A 127 -2.00 9.86 6.92
C ILE A 127 -1.05 9.21 7.93
N ARG A 128 -1.35 7.97 8.29
CA ARG A 128 -0.49 7.08 9.08
C ARG A 128 -0.24 5.82 8.27
N ALA A 129 1.02 5.48 8.05
CA ALA A 129 1.43 4.27 7.38
C ALA A 129 2.35 3.47 8.29
N THR A 130 2.24 2.15 8.24
CA THR A 130 3.10 1.21 8.95
C THR A 130 3.53 0.13 7.99
N CYS A 131 4.77 -0.33 8.13
CA CYS A 131 5.33 -1.43 7.35
C CYS A 131 6.03 -2.39 8.31
N SER A 132 5.66 -3.67 8.25
CA SER A 132 6.21 -4.72 9.11
C SER A 132 6.66 -5.92 8.31
N ILE A 133 7.74 -6.55 8.75
CA ILE A 133 8.18 -7.87 8.28
C ILE A 133 7.80 -8.87 9.35
N LEU A 134 6.94 -9.83 8.99
CA LEU A 134 6.38 -10.81 9.90
C LEU A 134 6.85 -12.21 9.51
N SER A 135 7.23 -13.02 10.48
CA SER A 135 7.54 -14.43 10.29
C SER A 135 7.12 -15.22 11.54
N ASN A 136 6.33 -16.27 11.34
CA ASN A 136 5.89 -17.18 12.40
C ASN A 136 5.24 -16.50 13.63
N GLY A 137 4.44 -15.45 13.39
CA GLY A 137 3.75 -14.69 14.42
C GLY A 137 4.60 -13.60 15.08
N GLU A 138 5.86 -13.44 14.66
CA GLU A 138 6.79 -12.46 15.22
C GLU A 138 7.10 -11.34 14.22
N ALA A 139 7.16 -10.10 14.74
CA ALA A 139 7.63 -8.96 13.97
C ALA A 139 9.15 -8.89 13.97
N LEU A 140 9.77 -9.18 12.83
CA LEU A 140 11.21 -9.10 12.62
C LEU A 140 11.70 -7.66 12.47
N TRP A 141 10.84 -6.80 11.92
CA TRP A 141 11.11 -5.39 11.72
C TRP A 141 9.79 -4.63 11.57
N ASN A 142 9.79 -3.38 12.03
CA ASN A 142 8.68 -2.44 11.84
C ASN A 142 9.23 -1.04 11.58
N ASP A 143 8.53 -0.29 10.74
CA ASP A 143 8.70 1.13 10.54
C ASP A 143 7.34 1.82 10.42
N SER A 144 7.30 3.10 10.77
CA SER A 144 6.09 3.90 10.74
C SER A 144 6.35 5.27 10.13
N TYR A 145 5.40 5.73 9.33
CA TYR A 145 5.42 7.02 8.68
C TYR A 145 4.14 7.76 9.01
N THR A 146 4.27 8.98 9.53
CA THR A 146 3.12 9.85 9.79
C THR A 146 3.33 11.17 9.10
N ARG A 147 2.26 11.70 8.50
CA ARG A 147 2.31 12.98 7.81
C ARG A 147 1.00 13.75 7.95
N GLU A 148 1.14 15.07 8.01
CA GLU A 148 0.06 16.02 7.79
C GLU A 148 -0.16 16.23 6.29
N SER A 149 -1.38 16.01 5.82
CA SER A 149 -1.71 16.12 4.39
C SER A 149 -1.80 17.59 3.96
N ASN A 150 -0.79 18.06 3.22
CA ASN A 150 -0.93 19.27 2.41
C ASN A 150 -1.59 18.90 1.07
N TYR A 151 -2.68 19.60 0.75
CA TYR A 151 -3.60 19.43 -0.38
C TYR A 151 -3.00 19.50 -1.80
N SER A 152 -1.68 19.53 -1.93
CA SER A 152 -0.97 19.77 -3.19
C SER A 152 -0.28 18.54 -3.77
N PHE A 153 -0.24 17.41 -3.04
CA PHE A 153 0.39 16.18 -3.51
C PHE A 153 -0.63 15.23 -4.14
N THR A 154 -0.25 14.64 -5.26
CA THR A 154 -0.99 13.56 -5.93
C THR A 154 -0.91 12.27 -5.12
N ALA A 155 -1.83 11.34 -5.41
CA ALA A 155 -1.86 10.03 -4.75
C ALA A 155 -0.51 9.28 -4.88
N ASN A 156 0.00 9.25 -6.10
CA ASN A 156 1.23 8.54 -6.45
C ASN A 156 2.45 9.17 -5.75
N GLU A 157 2.49 10.50 -5.62
CA GLU A 157 3.58 11.16 -4.88
C GLU A 157 3.57 10.79 -3.40
N ILE A 158 2.39 10.70 -2.78
CA ILE A 158 2.28 10.29 -1.38
C ILE A 158 2.68 8.83 -1.22
N ILE A 159 2.17 7.94 -2.09
CA ILE A 159 2.54 6.52 -2.13
C ILE A 159 4.05 6.36 -2.27
N GLU A 160 4.65 7.07 -3.23
CA GLU A 160 6.09 7.02 -3.49
C GLU A 160 6.88 7.53 -2.29
N GLN A 161 6.45 8.60 -1.64
CA GLN A 161 7.15 9.15 -0.46
C GLN A 161 7.09 8.21 0.75
N ILE A 162 5.93 7.58 0.99
CA ILE A 162 5.75 6.58 2.06
C ILE A 162 6.64 5.36 1.78
N THR A 163 6.55 4.80 0.58
CA THR A 163 7.26 3.58 0.22
C THR A 163 8.77 3.79 0.11
N ASP A 164 9.22 4.95 -0.38
CA ASP A 164 10.64 5.34 -0.38
C ASP A 164 11.18 5.50 1.05
N ASN A 165 10.37 6.03 1.98
CA ASN A 165 10.74 6.12 3.39
C ASN A 165 10.97 4.73 4.00
N PHE A 166 10.03 3.79 3.83
CA PHE A 166 10.20 2.42 4.31
C PHE A 166 11.41 1.72 3.65
N ALA A 167 11.62 1.91 2.34
CA ALA A 167 12.78 1.34 1.66
C ALA A 167 14.13 1.94 2.13
N LYS A 168 14.13 3.21 2.55
CA LYS A 168 15.30 3.86 3.18
C LYS A 168 15.65 3.27 4.54
N HIS A 169 14.71 2.69 5.27
CA HIS A 169 15.00 2.06 6.57
C HIS A 169 14.99 0.54 6.52
N PHE A 170 14.76 -0.05 5.34
CA PHE A 170 14.74 -1.49 5.16
C PHE A 170 16.02 -2.16 5.72
N PRO A 171 15.88 -3.17 6.61
CA PRO A 171 16.98 -3.65 7.46
C PRO A 171 17.95 -4.59 6.73
N TYR A 172 17.54 -5.17 5.59
CA TYR A 172 18.29 -6.22 4.89
C TYR A 172 19.14 -5.70 3.73
N LYS A 173 19.67 -4.47 3.85
CA LYS A 173 20.64 -3.91 2.92
C LYS A 173 22.00 -3.76 3.60
N ARG A 174 23.05 -4.20 2.91
CA ARG A 174 24.44 -4.09 3.39
C ARG A 174 25.21 -3.17 2.47
N LYS A 175 26.18 -2.46 3.02
CA LYS A 175 27.10 -1.67 2.20
C LYS A 175 27.90 -2.64 1.32
N ALA A 176 27.86 -2.42 0.01
CA ALA A 176 28.58 -3.20 -0.99
C ALA A 176 30.08 -2.85 -0.96
#